data_AF-A0A4V2XKR2-F1
#
_entry.id   AF-A0A4V2XKR2-F1
#
_cell.length_a   1.000
_cell.length_b   1.000
_cell.length_c   1.000
_cell.angle_alpha   90.00
_cell.angle_beta   90.00
_cell.angle_gamma   90.00
#
_symmetry.space_group_name_H-M   'P 1'
#
loop_
_entity.id
_entity.type
_entity.pdbx_description
1 polymer ?
#
loop_
_entity_poly.entity_id
_entity_poly.type
_entity_poly.pdbx_seq_one_letter_code
_entity_poly.pdbx_strand_id
1 'polypeptide(L)' 'MTATTHARAATGAEAKAELKRDFPGWTFIYSDEGRWWAQLYPVPRELFNKPNLIDADTPADLRAKLAEVAS' A
#
# COMPACT_ATOMS: atom_id res chain seq x y z
N MET A 1 28.77 -6.78 0.05
CA MET A 1 27.80 -7.41 -0.88
C MET A 1 26.81 -6.33 -1.28
N THR A 2 27.03 -5.64 -2.40
CA THR A 2 26.21 -4.49 -2.86
C THR A 2 25.69 -4.81 -4.24
N ALA A 3 24.61 -5.57 -4.29
CA ALA A 3 23.83 -5.73 -5.50
C ALA A 3 22.36 -5.71 -5.08
N THR A 4 21.52 -5.06 -5.89
CA THR A 4 20.05 -5.12 -5.87
C THR A 4 19.27 -3.97 -5.18
N THR A 5 19.70 -2.72 -5.30
CA THR A 5 18.78 -1.57 -5.04
C THR A 5 17.89 -1.27 -6.26
N HIS A 6 18.37 -1.50 -7.50
CA HIS A 6 17.60 -1.11 -8.70
C HIS A 6 16.42 -2.02 -9.06
N ALA A 7 16.54 -3.35 -8.93
CA ALA A 7 15.45 -4.27 -9.27
C ALA A 7 14.25 -4.16 -8.30
N ARG A 8 14.53 -3.93 -7.02
CA ARG A 8 13.54 -3.81 -5.95
C ARG A 8 12.75 -2.49 -6.02
N ALA A 9 13.39 -1.42 -6.47
CA ALA A 9 12.74 -0.13 -6.70
C ALA A 9 11.78 -0.16 -7.90
N ALA A 10 12.14 -0.85 -8.99
CA ALA A 10 11.24 -1.04 -10.14
C ALA A 10 9.96 -1.81 -9.73
N THR A 11 10.11 -2.91 -8.99
CA THR A 11 8.97 -3.67 -8.48
C THR A 11 8.09 -2.88 -7.50
N GLY A 12 8.68 -1.99 -6.70
CA GLY A 12 7.94 -1.15 -5.76
C GLY A 12 7.13 -0.04 -6.46
N ALA A 13 7.69 0.60 -7.48
CA ALA A 13 7.00 1.66 -8.22
C ALA A 13 5.82 1.10 -9.04
N GLU A 14 6.01 -0.04 -9.71
CA GLU A 14 4.95 -0.71 -10.48
C GLU A 14 3.81 -1.17 -9.58
N ALA A 15 4.11 -1.90 -8.51
CA ALA A 15 3.08 -2.37 -7.57
C ALA A 15 2.33 -1.19 -6.90
N LYS A 16 3.02 -0.08 -6.62
CA LYS A 16 2.38 1.14 -6.11
C LYS A 16 1.40 1.75 -7.12
N ALA A 17 1.74 1.73 -8.41
CA ALA A 17 0.87 2.25 -9.47
C ALA A 17 -0.38 1.38 -9.65
N GLU A 18 -0.25 0.06 -9.58
CA GLU A 18 -1.37 -0.89 -9.62
C GLU A 18 -2.30 -0.66 -8.42
N LEU A 19 -1.76 -0.65 -7.20
CA LEU A 19 -2.52 -0.39 -5.99
C LEU A 19 -3.28 0.95 -6.04
N LYS A 20 -2.65 2.00 -6.59
CA LYS A 20 -3.31 3.30 -6.77
C LYS A 20 -4.44 3.27 -7.80
N ARG A 21 -4.34 2.45 -8.84
CA ARG A 21 -5.43 2.24 -9.82
C ARG A 21 -6.61 1.52 -9.17
N ASP A 22 -6.35 0.54 -8.33
CA ASP A 22 -7.39 -0.27 -7.68
C ASP A 22 -8.05 0.46 -6.50
N PHE A 23 -7.30 1.29 -5.79
CA PHE A 23 -7.75 1.99 -4.59
C PHE A 23 -7.39 3.49 -4.63
N PRO A 24 -8.05 4.29 -5.48
CA PRO A 24 -7.66 5.69 -5.72
C PRO A 24 -7.78 6.62 -4.51
N GLY A 25 -8.57 6.25 -3.48
CA GLY A 25 -8.68 6.99 -2.23
C GLY A 25 -7.51 6.78 -1.26
N TRP A 26 -6.67 5.77 -1.50
CA TRP A 26 -5.60 5.38 -0.59
C TRP A 26 -4.25 5.90 -1.06
N THR A 27 -3.44 6.34 -0.10
CA THR A 27 -2.04 6.72 -0.28
C THR A 27 -1.15 5.54 0.09
N PHE A 28 -0.22 5.22 -0.81
CA PHE A 28 0.66 4.06 -0.68
C PHE A 28 2.10 4.46 -0.38
N ILE A 29 2.69 3.78 0.59
CA ILE A 29 4.07 4.00 1.03
C ILE A 29 4.78 2.65 0.97
N TYR A 30 5.97 2.64 0.36
CA TYR A 30 6.87 1.50 0.34
C TYR A 30 8.20 1.93 0.96
N SER A 31 8.64 1.25 2.01
CA SER A 31 9.97 1.45 2.59
C SER A 31 11.01 0.68 1.79
N ASP A 32 12.23 1.21 1.73
CA ASP A 32 13.40 0.49 1.21
C ASP A 32 13.64 -0.82 1.98
N GLU A 33 13.20 -0.93 3.23
CA GLU A 33 13.25 -2.16 4.05
C GLU A 33 12.23 -3.22 3.65
N GLY A 34 11.31 -2.91 2.73
CA GLY A 34 10.40 -3.88 2.12
C GLY A 34 8.98 -3.83 2.65
N ARG A 35 8.71 -2.94 3.60
CA ARG A 35 7.41 -2.80 4.24
C ARG A 35 6.49 -1.87 3.45
N TRP A 36 5.22 -2.23 3.39
CA TRP A 36 4.17 -1.50 2.68
C TRP A 36 3.15 -0.94 3.66
N TRP A 37 2.66 0.27 3.36
CA TRP A 37 1.53 0.87 4.04
C TRP A 37 0.54 1.46 3.04
N ALA A 38 -0.74 1.38 3.41
CA ALA A 38 -1.82 2.12 2.79
C ALA A 38 -2.48 3.00 3.85
N GLN A 39 -2.61 4.29 3.55
CA GLN A 39 -3.26 5.27 4.41
C GLN A 39 -4.41 5.95 3.67
N LEU A 40 -5.58 6.00 4.29
CA LEU A 40 -6.73 6.75 3.81
C LEU A 40 -6.69 8.15 4.42
N TYR A 41 -6.43 9.17 3.60
CA TYR A 41 -6.43 10.56 4.06
C TYR A 41 -6.94 11.53 2.98
N PRO A 42 -7.83 12.47 3.33
CA PRO A 42 -8.53 12.62 4.61
C PRO A 42 -9.47 11.42 4.88
N VAL A 43 -9.63 11.05 6.14
CA VAL A 43 -10.55 9.96 6.53
C VAL A 43 -11.99 10.46 6.41
N PRO A 44 -12.83 9.87 5.54
CA PRO A 44 -14.25 10.23 5.46
C PRO A 44 -14.95 9.98 6.79
N ARG A 45 -15.98 10.78 7.11
CA ARG A 45 -16.67 10.67 8.40
C ARG A 45 -17.30 9.29 8.62
N GLU A 46 -17.72 8.65 7.53
CA GLU A 46 -18.31 7.32 7.51
C GLU A 46 -17.31 6.21 7.88
N LEU A 47 -16.01 6.51 7.88
CA LEU A 47 -14.92 5.55 8.08
C LEU A 47 -14.10 5.83 9.35
N PHE A 48 -14.54 6.73 10.24
CA PHE A 48 -13.80 7.08 11.47
C PHE A 48 -13.49 5.89 12.40
N ASN A 49 -14.32 4.84 12.38
CA ASN A 49 -14.12 3.62 13.17
C ASN A 49 -13.59 2.44 12.34
N LYS A 50 -13.35 2.64 11.05
CA LYS A 50 -12.73 1.64 10.18
C LYS A 50 -11.21 1.82 10.16
N PRO A 51 -10.43 0.75 9.93
CA PRO A 51 -9.00 0.86 9.69
C PRO A 51 -8.73 1.86 8.55
N ASN A 52 -7.96 2.90 8.84
CA ASN A 52 -7.53 3.92 7.87
C ASN A 52 -6.02 3.87 7.61
N LEU A 53 -5.32 2.95 8.28
CA LEU A 53 -3.90 2.64 8.10
C LEU A 53 -3.79 1.12 8.10
N ILE A 54 -3.22 0.56 7.03
CA ILE A 54 -3.01 -0.86 6.84
C ILE A 54 -1.55 -1.08 6.46
N ASP A 55 -0.88 -2.04 7.09
CA ASP A 55 0.48 -2.43 6.75
C ASP A 55 0.56 -3.89 6.26
N ALA A 56 1.58 -4.17 5.44
CA ALA A 56 1.88 -5.49 4.94
C ALA A 56 3.36 -5.61 4.55
N ASP A 57 3.86 -6.85 4.47
CA ASP A 57 5.22 -7.14 4.01
C ASP A 57 5.30 -7.30 2.47
N THR A 58 4.15 -7.47 1.81
CA THR A 58 4.06 -7.63 0.35
C THR A 58 2.92 -6.76 -0.24
N PRO A 59 3.02 -6.33 -1.52
CA PRO A 59 1.95 -5.58 -2.16
C PRO A 59 0.69 -6.43 -2.38
N ALA A 60 0.82 -7.75 -2.53
CA ALA A 60 -0.30 -8.67 -2.67
C ALA A 60 -1.12 -8.77 -1.37
N ASP A 61 -0.43 -8.89 -0.23
CA ASP A 61 -1.09 -8.91 1.08
C ASP A 61 -1.76 -7.56 1.38
N LEU A 62 -1.11 -6.45 1.01
CA LEU A 62 -1.71 -5.12 1.17
C LEU A 62 -3.00 -4.99 0.35
N ARG A 63 -3.01 -5.49 -0.90
CA ARG A 63 -4.19 -5.51 -1.77
C ARG A 63 -5.33 -6.33 -1.15
N ALA A 64 -5.02 -7.51 -0.61
CA ALA A 64 -6.02 -8.37 0.03
C ALA A 64 -6.66 -7.67 1.23
N LYS A 65 -5.85 -7.11 2.14
CA LYS A 65 -6.34 -6.37 3.31
C LYS A 65 -7.18 -5.16 2.92
N LEU A 66 -6.79 -4.43 1.87
CA LEU A 66 -7.56 -3.28 1.38
C LEU A 66 -8.92 -3.70 0.80
N ALA A 67 -8.98 -4.84 0.09
CA ALA A 67 -10.23 -5.36 -0.42
C ALA A 67 -11.21 -5.74 0.71
N GLU A 68 -10.70 -6.26 1.84
CA GLU A 68 -11.52 -6.56 3.02
C GLU A 68 -12.11 -5.28 3.65
N VAL A 69 -11.36 -4.18 3.68
CA VAL A 69 -11.81 -2.91 4.28
C VAL A 69 -12.73 -2.12 3.34
N ALA A 70 -12.55 -2.29 2.02
CA ALA A 70 -13.38 -1.66 0.98
C ALA A 70 -14.76 -2.33 0.81
N SER A 71 -14.97 -3.53 1.37
CA SER A 71 -16.26 -4.21 1.42
C SER A 71 -17.18 -3.68 2.54
#